data_AF-A0A6B9VQC1-F1
#
_entry.id   AF-A0A6B9VQC1-F1
#
_cell.length_a   1.000
_cell.length_b   1.000
_cell.length_c   1.000
_cell.angle_alpha   90.00
_cell.angle_beta   90.00
_cell.angle_gamma   90.00
#
_symmetry.space_group_name_H-M   'P 1'
#
loop_
_entity.id
_entity.type
_entity.pdbx_description
1 polymer ?
#
loop_
_entity_poly.entity_id
_entity_poly.type
_entity_poly.pdbx_seq_one_letter_code
_entity_poly.pdbx_strand_id
1 'polypeptide(L)'
;LTRFFSLHFLLPFVIAGQVGVHLLFLHETGSNNPLGLRSDLDKLPFHPYFSVKDLFGVFVMMSILIWICLVAPWALGDPENFIPANPLVTPVH
;
A
#
# COMPACT_ATOMS: atom_id res chain seq x y z
N LEU A 1 -8.71 -18.66 -15.18
CA LEU A 1 -8.82 -18.37 -13.74
C LEU A 1 -7.66 -18.95 -12.93
N THR A 2 -7.39 -20.26 -13.03
CA THR A 2 -6.29 -20.95 -12.31
C THR A 2 -4.93 -20.27 -12.41
N ARG A 3 -4.48 -19.93 -13.63
CA ARG A 3 -3.21 -19.19 -13.81
C ARG A 3 -3.20 -17.80 -13.16
N PHE A 4 -4.34 -17.11 -13.17
CA PHE A 4 -4.45 -15.78 -12.57
C PHE A 4 -4.34 -15.87 -11.05
N PHE A 5 -4.95 -16.90 -10.43
CA PHE A 5 -4.79 -17.16 -9.00
C PHE A 5 -3.33 -17.47 -8.64
N SER A 6 -2.66 -18.36 -9.38
CA SER A 6 -1.25 -18.69 -9.13
C SER A 6 -0.34 -17.46 -9.23
N LEU A 7 -0.57 -16.60 -10.23
CA LEU A 7 0.18 -15.34 -10.37
C LEU A 7 -0.16 -14.34 -9.26
N HIS A 8 -1.44 -14.15 -8.95
CA HIS A 8 -1.87 -13.25 -7.88
C HIS A 8 -1.29 -13.65 -6.52
N PHE A 9 -1.14 -14.95 -6.25
CA PHE A 9 -0.48 -15.42 -5.02
C PHE A 9 1.02 -15.13 -5.02
N LEU A 10 1.71 -15.35 -6.14
CA LEU A 10 3.16 -15.17 -6.24
C LEU A 10 3.60 -13.71 -6.21
N LEU A 11 2.90 -12.83 -6.93
CA LEU A 11 3.31 -11.44 -7.17
C LEU A 11 3.52 -10.62 -5.88
N PRO A 12 2.68 -10.70 -4.83
CA PRO A 12 2.91 -10.00 -3.57
C PRO A 12 4.28 -10.30 -2.94
N PHE A 13 4.78 -11.53 -3.04
CA PHE A 13 6.11 -11.89 -2.52
C PHE A 13 7.24 -11.34 -3.37
N VAL A 14 7.06 -11.32 -4.70
CA VAL A 14 8.01 -10.66 -5.60
C VAL A 14 8.08 -9.16 -5.29
N ILE A 15 6.93 -8.51 -5.08
CA ILE A 15 6.85 -7.10 -4.68
C ILE A 15 7.53 -6.89 -3.32
N ALA A 16 7.31 -7.76 -2.33
CA ALA A 16 8.00 -7.67 -1.03
C ALA A 16 9.53 -7.75 -1.18
N GLY A 17 10.03 -8.63 -2.06
CA GLY A 17 11.46 -8.68 -2.40
C GLY A 17 11.95 -7.38 -3.05
N GLN A 18 11.18 -6.81 -3.98
CA GLN A 18 11.50 -5.52 -4.60
C GLN A 18 11.50 -4.35 -3.59
N VAL A 19 10.59 -4.36 -2.61
CA VAL A 19 10.59 -3.38 -1.51
C VAL A 19 11.88 -3.47 -0.69
N GLY A 20 12.37 -4.68 -0.41
CA GLY A 20 13.66 -4.86 0.26
C GLY A 20 14.83 -4.25 -0.52
N VAL A 21 14.90 -4.51 -1.83
CA VAL A 21 15.91 -3.91 -2.72
C VAL A 21 15.78 -2.39 -2.78
N HIS A 22 14.56 -1.88 -2.85
CA HIS A 22 14.28 -0.45 -2.85
C HIS A 22 14.78 0.22 -1.55
N LEU A 23 14.47 -0.35 -0.39
CA LEU A 23 14.91 0.17 0.90
C LEU A 23 16.43 0.09 1.08
N LEU A 24 17.08 -0.95 0.53
CA LEU A 24 18.53 -1.05 0.52
C LEU A 24 19.18 0.13 -0.22
N PHE A 25 18.71 0.44 -1.43
CA PHE A 25 19.24 1.60 -2.17
C PHE A 25 18.88 2.94 -1.52
N LEU A 26 17.71 3.04 -0.88
CA LEU A 26 17.35 4.22 -0.10
C LEU A 26 18.28 4.41 1.10
N HIS A 27 18.72 3.33 1.74
CA HIS A 27 19.63 3.40 2.90
C HIS A 27 21.04 3.87 2.52
N GLU A 28 21.51 3.62 1.30
CA GLU A 28 22.81 4.10 0.82
C GLU A 28 22.86 5.63 0.71
N THR A 29 21.78 6.27 0.27
CA THR A 29 21.72 7.74 0.11
C THR A 29 21.06 8.45 1.30
N GLY A 30 20.21 7.75 2.04
CA GLY A 30 19.26 8.33 2.99
C GLY A 30 18.07 9.02 2.31
N SER A 31 17.09 9.44 3.12
CA SER A 31 15.91 10.17 2.66
C SER A 31 16.24 11.61 2.28
N ASN A 32 15.58 12.11 1.24
CA ASN A 32 15.58 13.53 0.92
C ASN A 32 14.70 14.32 1.92
N ASN A 33 14.77 15.65 1.89
CA ASN A 33 13.96 16.55 2.70
C ASN A 33 13.24 17.60 1.82
N PRO A 34 12.22 18.30 2.34
CA PRO A 34 11.40 19.22 1.54
C PRO A 34 12.17 20.36 0.87
N LEU A 35 13.32 20.77 1.41
CA LEU A 35 14.15 21.82 0.83
C LEU A 35 15.05 21.30 -0.30
N GLY A 36 15.19 19.97 -0.44
CA GLY A 36 16.08 19.35 -1.43
C GLY A 36 17.57 19.60 -1.19
N LEU A 37 17.92 20.16 -0.03
CA LEU A 37 19.30 20.46 0.36
C LEU A 37 19.92 19.27 1.10
N ARG A 38 21.24 19.26 1.27
CA ARG A 38 21.92 18.20 2.01
C ARG A 38 21.57 18.29 3.51
N SER A 39 21.01 17.23 4.09
CA SER A 39 20.52 17.17 5.48
C SER A 39 21.56 16.69 6.50
N ASP A 40 22.81 16.45 6.11
CA ASP A 40 23.85 15.85 6.98
C ASP A 40 24.15 16.63 8.27
N LEU A 41 23.88 17.94 8.28
CA LEU A 41 24.13 18.80 9.43
C LEU A 41 23.04 18.71 10.52
N ASP A 42 21.87 18.15 10.20
CA ASP A 42 20.70 18.10 11.09
C ASP A 42 19.95 16.76 10.96
N LYS A 43 20.65 15.66 11.26
CA LYS A 43 20.05 14.32 11.28
C LYS A 43 19.57 13.97 12.68
N LEU A 44 18.29 13.59 12.76
CA LEU A 44 17.70 12.96 13.94
C LEU A 44 17.72 11.43 13.80
N PRO A 45 17.87 10.67 14.91
CA PRO A 45 17.71 9.23 14.88
C PRO A 45 16.26 8.85 14.50
N PHE A 46 16.09 7.70 13.85
CA PHE A 46 14.76 7.24 13.43
C PHE A 46 13.82 7.03 14.64
N HIS A 47 14.32 6.37 15.69
CA HIS A 47 13.62 6.22 16.95
C HIS A 47 14.09 7.27 17.97
N PRO A 48 13.20 7.96 18.72
CA PRO A 48 11.74 7.76 18.75
C PRO A 48 10.94 8.57 17.71
N TYR A 49 11.56 9.56 17.09
CA TYR A 49 10.87 10.62 16.35
C TYR A 49 9.99 10.11 15.21
N PHE A 50 10.59 9.39 14.26
CA PHE A 50 9.87 8.89 13.09
C PHE A 50 9.05 7.65 13.45
N SER A 51 9.49 6.82 14.39
CA SER A 51 8.69 5.68 14.86
C SER A 51 7.32 6.10 15.42
N VAL A 52 7.28 7.16 16.25
CA VAL A 52 6.02 7.66 16.81
C VAL A 52 5.17 8.34 15.73
N LYS A 53 5.80 9.09 14.82
CA LYS A 53 5.11 9.72 13.69
C LYS A 53 4.44 8.68 12.78
N ASP A 54 5.17 7.61 12.47
CA ASP A 54 4.68 6.53 11.60
C ASP A 54 3.57 5.74 12.29
N LEU A 55 3.68 5.48 13.60
CA LEU A 55 2.61 4.84 14.38
C LEU A 55 1.31 5.64 14.35
N PHE A 56 1.39 6.97 14.49
CA PHE A 56 0.22 7.84 14.31
C PHE A 56 -0.39 7.68 12.91
N GLY A 57 0.45 7.67 11.87
CA GLY A 57 0.00 7.41 10.50
C GLY A 57 -0.71 6.07 10.33
N VAL A 58 -0.20 5.00 10.95
CA VAL A 58 -0.83 3.67 10.96
C VAL A 58 -2.21 3.74 11.61
N PHE A 59 -2.37 4.42 12.75
CA PHE A 59 -3.68 4.56 13.40
C PHE A 59 -4.70 5.29 12.51
N VAL A 60 -4.28 6.35 11.82
CA VAL A 60 -5.15 7.07 10.88
C VAL A 60 -5.54 6.19 9.69
N MET A 61 -4.59 5.49 9.09
CA MET A 61 -4.88 4.57 7.98
C MET A 61 -5.84 3.44 8.42
N MET A 62 -5.58 2.83 9.58
CA MET A 62 -6.40 1.74 10.09
C MET A 62 -7.81 2.19 10.46
N SER A 63 -7.99 3.40 11.00
CA SER A 63 -9.33 3.91 11.33
C SER A 63 -10.17 4.12 10.07
N ILE A 64 -9.57 4.66 9.00
CA ILE A 64 -10.23 4.81 7.69
C ILE A 64 -10.59 3.45 7.11
N LEU A 65 -9.65 2.49 7.13
CA LEU A 65 -9.90 1.14 6.61
C LEU A 65 -11.04 0.45 7.37
N ILE A 66 -11.02 0.51 8.70
CA ILE A 66 -12.07 -0.07 9.55
C ILE A 66 -13.42 0.61 9.26
N TRP A 67 -13.44 1.93 9.10
CA TRP A 67 -14.66 2.65 8.75
C TRP A 67 -15.25 2.18 7.43
N ILE A 68 -14.42 2.04 6.37
CA ILE A 68 -14.87 1.50 5.08
C ILE A 68 -15.43 0.09 5.27
N CYS A 69 -14.69 -0.80 5.93
CA CYS A 69 -15.09 -2.19 6.11
C CYS A 69 -16.39 -2.37 6.91
N LEU A 70 -16.61 -1.57 7.95
CA LEU A 70 -17.74 -1.75 8.87
C LEU A 70 -18.96 -0.92 8.53
N VAL A 71 -18.78 0.28 7.96
CA VAL A 71 -19.89 1.21 7.69
C VAL A 71 -20.31 1.15 6.23
N ALA A 72 -19.36 1.03 5.30
CA ALA A 72 -19.61 1.13 3.87
C ALA A 72 -18.78 0.12 3.04
N PRO A 73 -18.90 -1.20 3.29
CA PRO A 73 -17.99 -2.21 2.73
C PRO A 73 -17.99 -2.30 1.19
N TRP A 74 -19.08 -1.85 0.57
CA TRP A 74 -19.27 -1.90 -0.88
C TRP A 74 -19.04 -0.55 -1.57
N ALA A 75 -18.71 0.51 -0.82
CA ALA A 75 -18.62 1.86 -1.38
C ALA A 75 -17.53 2.03 -2.46
N LEU A 76 -16.50 1.18 -2.43
CA LEU A 76 -15.40 1.19 -3.39
C LEU A 76 -15.46 0.00 -4.37
N GLY A 77 -16.54 -0.77 -4.36
CA GLY A 77 -16.76 -1.92 -5.25
C GLY A 77 -17.76 -1.61 -6.37
N ASP A 78 -17.88 -2.54 -7.29
CA ASP A 78 -18.86 -2.51 -8.38
C ASP A 78 -20.00 -3.50 -8.08
N PRO A 79 -21.28 -3.07 -8.04
CA PRO A 79 -22.43 -3.95 -7.85
C PRO A 79 -22.51 -5.10 -8.86
N GLU A 80 -21.98 -4.95 -10.07
CA GLU A 80 -22.06 -6.00 -11.10
C GLU A 80 -21.23 -7.23 -10.74
N ASN A 81 -20.20 -7.10 -9.89
CA ASN A 81 -19.39 -8.23 -9.42
C ASN A 81 -20.14 -9.20 -8.48
N PHE A 82 -21.38 -8.86 -8.06
CA PHE A 82 -22.27 -9.79 -7.38
C PHE A 82 -23.00 -10.74 -8.34
N ILE A 83 -22.96 -10.47 -9.65
CA ILE A 83 -23.57 -11.30 -10.67
C ILE A 83 -22.50 -12.28 -11.22
N PRO A 84 -22.76 -13.59 -11.26
CA PRO A 84 -21.82 -14.54 -11.83
C PRO A 84 -21.50 -14.22 -13.31
N ALA A 85 -20.24 -14.40 -13.69
CA ALA A 85 -19.78 -14.09 -15.04
C ALA A 85 -20.56 -14.87 -16.11
N ASN A 86 -21.08 -14.16 -17.11
CA ASN A 86 -21.72 -14.72 -18.29
C ASN A 86 -20.90 -14.38 -19.54
N PRO A 87 -20.27 -15.37 -20.22
CA PRO A 87 -19.42 -15.09 -21.38
C PRO A 87 -20.20 -14.59 -22.61
N LEU A 88 -21.53 -14.69 -22.62
CA LEU A 88 -22.38 -14.26 -23.74
C LEU A 88 -22.93 -12.84 -23.57
N VAL A 89 -22.75 -12.23 -22.39
CA VAL A 89 -23.33 -10.93 -22.05
C VAL A 89 -22.25 -10.05 -21.46
N THR A 90 -21.98 -8.94 -22.13
CA THR A 90 -21.22 -7.84 -21.54
C THR A 90 -22.16 -6.95 -20.72
N PRO A 91 -21.74 -6.46 -19.55
CA PRO A 91 -22.53 -5.48 -18.83
C PRO A 91 -22.75 -4.19 -19.63
N VAL A 92 -23.74 -3.40 -19.20
CA VAL A 92 -24.23 -2.25 -19.98
C VAL A 92 -23.40 -0.99 -19.75
N HIS A 93 -22.74 -0.89 -18.60
CA HIS A 93 -22.01 0.30 -18.15
C HIS A 93 -20.51 0.04 -18.01
#